data_AF-A0AAN1BJU2-F1
#
_entry.id   AF-A0AAN1BJU2-F1
#
_cell.length_a   1.000
_cell.length_b   1.000
_cell.length_c   1.000
_cell.angle_alpha   90.00
_cell.angle_beta   90.00
_cell.angle_gamma   90.00
#
_symmetry.space_group_name_H-M   'P 1'
#
loop_
_entity.id
_entity.type
_entity.pdbx_description
1 polymer ?
#
loop_
_entity_poly.entity_id
_entity_poly.type
_entity_poly.pdbx_seq_one_letter_code
_entity_poly.pdbx_strand_id
1 'polypeptide(L)'
;MSLKLISGMMKSSGEEALLVMDAGGTNQMVVIDRQALLEVGAPPRCDESRLQENIDLFSRIACAKYDRGDVERDGRIRIHAADLGA
;
A
#
# COMPACT_ATOMS: atom_id res chain seq x y z
N MET A 1 -15.78 3.45 -4.65
CA MET A 1 -15.17 3.73 -5.99
C MET A 1 -13.86 3.00 -6.00
N SER A 2 -13.56 2.17 -6.99
CA SER A 2 -12.32 1.40 -6.97
C SER A 2 -11.13 2.30 -7.27
N LEU A 3 -10.19 2.40 -6.32
CA LEU A 3 -8.92 3.09 -6.54
C LEU A 3 -8.17 2.42 -7.69
N LYS A 4 -7.51 3.21 -8.55
CA LYS A 4 -6.67 2.70 -9.63
C LYS A 4 -5.22 3.06 -9.39
N LEU A 5 -4.33 2.09 -9.39
CA LEU A 5 -2.90 2.34 -9.22
C LEU A 5 -2.38 3.28 -10.32
N ILE A 6 -1.72 4.37 -9.92
CA ILE A 6 -1.00 5.29 -10.82
C ILE A 6 0.49 4.95 -10.77
N SER A 7 1.05 4.85 -9.57
CA SER A 7 2.47 4.55 -9.36
C SER A 7 2.71 3.92 -7.99
N GLY A 8 3.81 3.18 -7.88
CA GLY A 8 4.34 2.67 -6.62
C GLY A 8 5.82 2.96 -6.53
N MET A 9 6.32 3.27 -5.33
CA MET A 9 7.73 3.55 -5.09
C MET A 9 8.15 3.15 -3.67
N MET A 10 9.40 2.74 -3.51
CA MET A 10 10.03 2.63 -2.20
C MET A 10 10.54 4.00 -1.73
N LYS A 11 10.37 4.32 -0.45
CA LYS A 11 11.07 5.46 0.15
C LYS A 11 12.56 5.16 0.24
N SER A 12 13.38 6.20 0.09
CA SER A 12 14.84 6.10 0.20
C SER A 12 15.32 5.65 1.59
N SER A 13 14.50 5.83 2.64
CA SER A 13 14.81 5.29 3.97
C SER A 13 14.75 3.76 4.02
N GLY A 14 14.09 3.11 3.05
CA GLY A 14 13.87 1.66 3.05
C GLY A 14 12.89 1.18 4.12
N GLU A 15 12.18 2.11 4.78
CA GLU A 15 11.24 1.79 5.87
C GLU A 15 9.81 1.62 5.38
N GLU A 16 9.45 2.19 4.24
CA GLU A 16 8.06 2.22 3.78
C GLU A 16 8.02 2.26 2.25
N ALA A 17 6.93 1.75 1.70
CA ALA A 17 6.55 2.00 0.31
C ALA A 17 5.37 2.99 0.25
N LEU A 18 5.27 3.66 -0.89
CA LEU A 18 4.17 4.55 -1.23
C LEU A 18 3.51 4.06 -2.51
N LEU A 19 2.19 3.96 -2.51
CA LEU A 19 1.40 3.91 -3.73
C LEU A 19 0.65 5.22 -3.89
N VAL A 20 0.60 5.71 -5.12
CA VAL A 20 -0.30 6.77 -5.55
C VAL A 20 -1.41 6.12 -6.35
N MET A 21 -2.65 6.31 -5.93
CA MET A 21 -3.82 5.75 -6.61
C MET A 21 -4.79 6.85 -7.01
N ASP A 22 -5.44 6.71 -8.16
CA ASP A 22 -6.52 7.58 -8.61
C ASP A 22 -7.82 7.21 -7.91
N ALA A 23 -8.43 8.21 -7.26
CA ALA A 23 -9.73 8.17 -6.61
C ALA A 23 -10.72 9.07 -7.37
N GLY A 24 -10.86 8.87 -8.69
CA GLY A 24 -11.79 9.63 -9.51
C GLY A 24 -11.35 11.08 -9.74
N GLY A 25 -10.07 11.29 -10.08
CA GLY A 25 -9.48 12.59 -10.35
C GLY A 25 -8.74 13.22 -9.17
N THR A 26 -8.65 12.50 -8.04
CA THR A 26 -7.84 12.90 -6.89
C THR A 26 -6.83 11.80 -6.55
N ASN A 27 -5.62 12.19 -6.15
CA ASN A 27 -4.59 11.23 -5.76
C ASN A 27 -4.80 10.79 -4.31
N GLN A 28 -5.13 9.52 -4.11
CA GLN A 28 -5.11 8.85 -2.83
C GLN A 28 -3.72 8.28 -2.57
N MET A 29 -3.09 8.74 -1.49
CA MET A 29 -1.80 8.22 -1.04
C MET A 29 -2.01 6.99 -0.15
N VAL A 30 -1.28 5.93 -0.44
CA VAL A 30 -1.23 4.70 0.35
C VAL A 30 0.20 4.50 0.86
N VAL A 31 0.35 4.32 2.16
CA VAL A 31 1.63 3.99 2.81
C VAL A 31 1.60 2.52 3.17
N ILE A 32 2.65 1.79 2.81
CA ILE A 32 2.83 0.40 3.20
C ILE A 32 4.00 0.35 4.17
N ASP A 33 3.75 -0.13 5.38
CA ASP A 33 4.75 -0.20 6.41
C ASP A 33 5.80 -1.29 6.11
N ARG A 34 7.01 -1.11 6.64
CA ARG A 34 8.12 -2.09 6.54
C ARG A 34 7.69 -3.51 6.85
N GLN A 35 6.92 -3.67 7.92
CA GLN A 35 6.54 -4.99 8.42
C GLN A 35 5.60 -5.70 7.43
N ALA A 36 4.69 -4.96 6.78
CA ALA A 36 3.84 -5.52 5.74
C ALA A 36 4.66 -6.00 4.54
N LEU A 37 5.66 -5.22 4.12
CA LEU A 37 6.58 -5.62 3.04
C LEU A 37 7.39 -6.87 3.38
N LEU A 38 7.85 -6.99 4.63
CA LEU A 38 8.60 -8.16 5.08
C LEU A 38 7.75 -9.43 5.18
N GLU A 39 6.48 -9.30 5.59
CA GLU A 39 5.61 -10.45 5.87
C GLU A 39 4.86 -10.96 4.63
N VAL A 40 4.65 -10.12 3.61
CA VAL A 40 3.85 -10.48 2.43
C VAL A 40 4.45 -11.63 1.60
N GLY A 41 5.74 -11.94 1.77
CA GLY A 41 6.36 -13.05 1.05
C GLY A 41 7.64 -13.57 1.67
N ALA A 42 8.00 -14.81 1.32
CA ALA A 42 9.24 -15.46 1.74
C ALA A 42 10.29 -15.46 0.60
N PRO A 43 11.58 -15.23 0.88
CA PRO A 43 12.14 -14.76 2.16
C PRO A 43 11.73 -13.30 2.47
N PRO A 44 11.78 -12.85 3.74
CA PRO A 44 11.46 -11.48 4.10
C PRO A 44 12.36 -10.48 3.36
N ARG A 45 11.75 -9.56 2.60
CA ARG A 45 12.45 -8.53 1.83
C ARG A 45 11.70 -7.20 1.95
N CYS A 46 12.43 -6.09 1.96
CA CYS A 46 11.86 -4.76 1.97
C CYS A 46 12.57 -3.93 0.91
N ASP A 47 12.21 -4.18 -0.35
CA ASP A 47 12.79 -3.56 -1.53
C ASP A 47 11.72 -3.33 -2.59
N GLU A 48 12.10 -2.64 -3.66
CA GLU A 48 11.17 -2.29 -4.73
C GLU A 48 10.65 -3.51 -5.48
N SER A 49 11.47 -4.56 -5.62
CA SER A 49 11.03 -5.82 -6.23
C SER A 49 9.90 -6.46 -5.42
N ARG A 50 10.01 -6.49 -4.09
CA ARG A 50 8.95 -6.99 -3.20
C ARG A 50 7.65 -6.20 -3.34
N LEU A 51 7.75 -4.87 -3.44
CA LEU A 51 6.61 -4.00 -3.70
C LEU A 51 5.95 -4.32 -5.04
N GLN A 52 6.74 -4.42 -6.12
CA GLN A 52 6.25 -4.70 -7.47
C GLN A 52 5.60 -6.09 -7.57
N GLU A 53 6.22 -7.11 -6.98
CA GLU A 53 5.70 -8.49 -6.93
C GLU A 53 4.30 -8.58 -6.27
N ASN A 54 4.00 -7.67 -5.34
CA ASN A 54 2.77 -7.71 -4.53
C ASN A 54 1.87 -6.48 -4.74
N ILE A 55 2.10 -5.72 -5.81
CA ILE A 55 1.44 -4.43 -6.03
C ILE A 55 -0.08 -4.57 -6.18
N ASP A 56 -0.53 -5.67 -6.78
CA ASP A 56 -1.96 -6.00 -6.92
C ASP A 56 -2.62 -6.28 -5.56
N LEU A 57 -1.92 -6.98 -4.66
CA LEU A 57 -2.41 -7.25 -3.31
C LEU A 57 -2.55 -5.95 -2.53
N PHE A 58 -1.50 -5.13 -2.49
CA PHE A 58 -1.52 -3.85 -1.79
C PHE A 58 -2.59 -2.91 -2.35
N SER A 59 -2.78 -2.89 -3.68
CA SER A 59 -3.85 -2.13 -4.33
C SER A 59 -5.24 -2.60 -3.90
N ARG A 60 -5.46 -3.92 -3.78
CA ARG A 60 -6.73 -4.48 -3.31
C ARG A 60 -7.01 -4.13 -1.85
N ILE A 61 -6.01 -4.24 -0.98
CA ILE A 61 -6.12 -3.84 0.44
C ILE A 61 -6.46 -2.35 0.53
N ALA A 62 -5.76 -1.51 -0.24
CA ALA A 62 -6.04 -0.07 -0.29
C ALA A 62 -7.47 0.23 -0.75
N CYS A 63 -7.96 -0.41 -1.81
CA CYS A 63 -9.35 -0.29 -2.26
C CYS A 63 -10.33 -0.66 -1.14
N ALA A 64 -10.11 -1.80 -0.48
CA ALA A 64 -10.99 -2.27 0.59
C ALA A 64 -11.04 -1.29 1.77
N LYS A 65 -9.88 -0.74 2.18
CA LYS A 65 -9.81 0.30 3.21
C LYS A 65 -10.50 1.59 2.79
N TYR A 66 -10.26 2.04 1.56
CA TYR A 66 -10.91 3.24 1.03
C TYR A 66 -12.43 3.12 1.01
N ASP A 67 -12.96 2.00 0.50
CA ASP A 67 -14.40 1.75 0.44
C ASP A 67 -15.04 1.63 1.83
N ARG A 68 -14.28 1.26 2.88
CA ARG A 68 -14.71 1.28 4.29
C ARG A 68 -14.60 2.65 4.96
N GLY A 69 -13.90 3.60 4.34
CA GLY A 69 -13.57 4.89 4.96
C GLY A 69 -12.43 4.81 5.97
N ASP A 70 -11.61 3.74 5.93
CA ASP A 70 -10.43 3.53 6.78
C ASP A 70 -9.25 4.39 6.25
N VAL A 71 -9.44 5.70 6.27
CA VAL A 71 -8.45 6.71 5.91
C VAL A 71 -7.99 7.39 7.19
N GLU A 72 -6.69 7.45 7.39
CA GLU A 72 -6.07 8.08 8.56
C GLU A 72 -6.34 9.59 8.61
N ARG A 73 -6.11 10.19 9.78
CA ARG A 73 -6.31 11.64 9.99
C ARG A 73 -5.47 12.52 9.06
N ASP A 74 -4.35 12.01 8.57
CA ASP A 74 -3.49 12.70 7.59
C ASP A 74 -3.99 12.54 6.14
N GLY A 75 -5.14 11.89 5.93
CA GLY A 75 -5.76 11.65 4.63
C GLY A 75 -5.17 10.46 3.87
N ARG A 76 -4.27 9.68 4.49
CA ARG A 76 -3.61 8.54 3.84
C ARG A 76 -4.23 7.23 4.25
N ILE A 77 -4.12 6.24 3.37
CA ILE A 77 -4.41 4.85 3.74
C ILE A 77 -3.10 4.24 4.22
N ARG A 78 -3.11 3.54 5.36
CA ARG A 78 -1.96 2.78 5.85
C ARG A 78 -2.22 1.29 5.74
N ILE A 79 -1.26 0.56 5.19
CA ILE A 79 -1.26 -0.89 5.11
C ILE A 79 -0.20 -1.41 6.09
N HIS A 80 -0.69 -2.07 7.13
CA HIS A 80 0.07 -2.75 8.16
C HIS A 80 0.11 -4.24 7.89
N ALA A 81 1.01 -4.95 8.56
CA ALA A 81 1.12 -6.41 8.44
C ALA A 81 -0.19 -7.14 8.80
N ALA A 82 -0.95 -6.61 9.75
CA ALA A 82 -2.26 -7.14 10.13
C ALA A 82 -3.29 -7.14 8.98
N ASP A 83 -3.11 -6.28 7.96
CA ASP A 83 -4.01 -6.19 6.82
C ASP A 83 -3.77 -7.27 5.76
N LEU A 84 -2.64 -8.00 5.84
CA LEU A 84 -2.28 -9.02 4.85
C LEU A 84 -3.12 -10.30 4.96
N GLY A 85 -3.75 -10.54 6.12
CA GLY A 85 -4.59 -11.71 6.40
C GLY A 85 -6.10 -11.45 6.36
N ALA A 86 -6.52 -10.26 5.93
CA ALA A 86 -7.91 -9.81 5.92
C ALA A 86 -8.69 -10.23 4.66
#